data_AF-A0A292YSQ3-F1
#
_entry.id   AF-A0A292YSQ3-F1
#
_cell.length_a   1.000
_cell.length_b   1.000
_cell.length_c   1.000
_cell.angle_alpha   90.00
_cell.angle_beta   90.00
_cell.angle_gamma   90.00
#
_symmetry.space_group_name_H-M   'P 1'
#
loop_
_entity.id
_entity.type
_entity.pdbx_description
1 polymer ?
#
loop_
_entity_poly.entity_id
_entity_poly.type
_entity_poly.pdbx_seq_one_letter_code
_entity_poly.pdbx_strand_id
1 'polypeptide(L)'
;MALSRLARDFAAEINYHDWSDAPYRLDRAGHQRDHDRHNATPDVLNQAETDNVRTNVMWVVAQVLGHADPNFDVFEFAEWCGVDTRTSAGRARSGHIPAGLRHDLETGALARPGDPEVWDEDAPAAPSPVDTRPDQVGTAAQRARTWPADPNTPGFVTARSRNIHRSLDCVKYTHSVHVARTRGRTVHPPVWTTTGAARGNQKGICSHCWS
;
A
#
# COMPACT_ATOMS: atom_id res chain seq x y z
N MET A 1 -8.58 -27.57 -5.93
CA MET A 1 -8.31 -27.98 -4.53
C MET A 1 -9.30 -27.19 -3.70
N ALA A 2 -10.03 -27.79 -2.76
CA ALA A 2 -11.09 -27.07 -2.08
C ALA A 2 -10.56 -25.75 -1.47
N LEU A 3 -11.19 -24.63 -1.86
CA LEU A 3 -10.85 -23.30 -1.35
C LEU A 3 -10.86 -23.29 0.20
N SER A 4 -9.89 -22.58 0.78
CA SER A 4 -9.89 -22.32 2.22
C SER A 4 -11.21 -21.65 2.64
N ARG A 5 -11.60 -21.79 3.91
CA ARG A 5 -12.83 -21.14 4.41
C ARG A 5 -12.81 -19.63 4.14
N LEU A 6 -11.68 -18.98 4.43
CA LEU A 6 -11.51 -17.55 4.21
C LEU A 6 -11.70 -17.17 2.73
N ALA A 7 -11.12 -17.95 1.81
CA ALA A 7 -11.29 -17.73 0.37
C ALA A 7 -12.75 -17.90 -0.05
N ARG A 8 -13.47 -18.90 0.48
CA ARG A 8 -14.90 -19.08 0.18
C ARG A 8 -15.75 -17.92 0.70
N ASP A 9 -15.47 -17.42 1.90
CA ASP A 9 -16.22 -16.31 2.49
C ASP A 9 -16.01 -15.02 1.67
N PHE A 10 -14.77 -14.74 1.22
CA PHE A 10 -14.51 -13.63 0.30
C PHE A 10 -15.18 -13.80 -1.06
N ALA A 11 -15.11 -15.00 -1.65
CA ALA A 11 -15.72 -15.25 -2.95
C ALA A 11 -17.24 -15.09 -2.90
N ALA A 12 -17.88 -15.56 -1.82
CA ALA A 12 -19.31 -15.39 -1.59
C ALA A 12 -19.68 -13.90 -1.50
N GLU A 13 -18.93 -13.11 -0.72
CA GLU A 13 -19.18 -11.67 -0.62
C GLU A 13 -19.03 -10.98 -1.99
N ILE A 14 -17.99 -11.31 -2.76
CA ILE A 14 -17.78 -10.74 -4.09
C ILE A 14 -18.90 -11.10 -5.06
N ASN A 15 -19.38 -12.34 -5.01
CA ASN A 15 -20.42 -12.82 -5.92
C ASN A 15 -21.79 -12.20 -5.62
N TYR A 16 -22.14 -12.06 -4.33
CA TYR A 16 -23.45 -11.55 -3.91
C TYR A 16 -23.53 -10.02 -3.85
N HIS A 17 -22.40 -9.31 -3.95
CA HIS A 17 -22.37 -7.86 -3.99
C HIS A 17 -22.92 -7.31 -5.31
N ASP A 18 -23.74 -6.26 -5.22
CA ASP A 18 -24.20 -5.52 -6.38
C ASP A 18 -23.15 -4.50 -6.82
N TRP A 19 -22.42 -4.83 -7.89
CA TRP A 19 -21.36 -3.98 -8.42
C TRP A 19 -21.85 -2.86 -9.35
N SER A 20 -23.15 -2.82 -9.67
CA SER A 20 -23.66 -1.97 -10.75
C SER A 20 -23.58 -0.46 -10.46
N ASP A 21 -23.59 -0.04 -9.19
CA ASP A 21 -23.43 1.37 -8.79
C ASP A 21 -22.21 1.62 -7.90
N ALA A 22 -21.29 0.65 -7.79
CA ALA A 22 -20.13 0.71 -6.91
C ALA A 22 -19.26 1.98 -7.06
N PRO A 23 -18.99 2.52 -8.28
CA PRO A 23 -18.19 3.74 -8.41
C PRO A 23 -18.86 5.01 -7.89
N TYR A 24 -20.18 5.01 -7.74
CA TYR A 24 -20.98 6.18 -7.42
C TYR A 24 -21.36 6.25 -5.94
N ARG A 25 -20.95 5.25 -5.14
CA ARG A 25 -21.31 5.12 -3.73
C ARG A 25 -20.08 4.93 -2.85
N LEU A 26 -20.15 5.52 -1.66
CA LEU A 26 -19.10 5.45 -0.64
C LEU A 26 -19.52 4.68 0.61
N ASP A 27 -20.78 4.23 0.69
CA ASP A 27 -21.36 3.57 1.86
C ASP A 27 -21.99 2.21 1.53
N ARG A 28 -22.18 1.39 2.58
CA ARG A 28 -22.88 0.09 2.53
C ARG A 28 -22.28 -0.94 1.58
N ALA A 29 -21.02 -1.31 1.82
CA ALA A 29 -20.47 -2.55 1.30
C ALA A 29 -21.37 -3.73 1.74
N GLY A 30 -22.12 -4.33 0.81
CA GLY A 30 -23.13 -5.37 1.08
C GLY A 30 -24.57 -4.98 0.75
N HIS A 31 -24.78 -3.78 0.19
CA HIS A 31 -26.08 -3.35 -0.30
C HIS A 31 -26.49 -4.07 -1.60
N GLN A 32 -27.80 -4.22 -1.82
CA GLN A 32 -28.39 -4.68 -3.08
C GLN A 32 -29.36 -3.62 -3.61
N ARG A 33 -29.19 -3.16 -4.86
CA ARG A 33 -29.89 -1.98 -5.39
C ARG A 33 -31.41 -2.07 -5.32
N ASP A 34 -31.96 -3.27 -5.46
CA ASP A 34 -33.39 -3.56 -5.33
C ASP A 34 -33.96 -3.20 -3.95
N HIS A 35 -33.13 -3.11 -2.91
CA HIS A 35 -33.52 -2.69 -1.57
C HIS A 35 -33.55 -1.17 -1.35
N ASP A 36 -32.88 -0.37 -2.20
CA ASP A 36 -32.75 1.07 -1.97
C ASP A 36 -34.00 1.89 -2.35
N ARG A 37 -34.93 1.30 -3.10
CA ARG A 37 -36.19 1.95 -3.54
C ARG A 37 -35.91 3.37 -4.09
N HIS A 38 -36.41 4.40 -3.42
CA HIS A 38 -36.24 5.83 -3.72
C HIS A 38 -34.83 6.40 -3.53
N ASN A 39 -33.93 5.69 -2.84
CA ASN A 39 -32.56 6.13 -2.57
C ASN A 39 -31.55 5.51 -3.54
N ALA A 40 -32.01 4.76 -4.54
CA ALA A 40 -31.14 4.13 -5.51
C ALA A 40 -30.37 5.20 -6.28
N THR A 41 -29.06 4.96 -6.46
CA THR A 41 -28.21 5.83 -7.26
C THR A 41 -28.80 5.97 -8.67
N PRO A 42 -28.86 7.19 -9.25
CA PRO A 42 -29.42 7.37 -10.59
C PRO A 42 -28.54 6.73 -11.66
N ASP A 43 -27.22 6.81 -11.50
CA ASP A 43 -26.24 6.27 -12.43
C ASP A 43 -25.93 4.79 -12.14
N VAL A 44 -25.82 4.00 -13.20
CA VAL A 44 -25.38 2.61 -13.13
C VAL A 44 -24.52 2.21 -14.30
N LEU A 45 -23.58 1.34 -13.99
CA LEU A 45 -22.79 0.59 -14.92
C LEU A 45 -23.66 -0.37 -15.72
N ASN A 46 -23.30 -0.57 -16.98
CA ASN A 46 -23.85 -1.68 -17.76
C ASN A 46 -23.27 -3.03 -17.29
N GLN A 47 -23.80 -4.13 -17.81
CA GLN A 47 -23.39 -5.47 -17.38
C GLN A 47 -21.88 -5.72 -17.57
N ALA A 48 -21.31 -5.32 -18.70
CA ALA A 48 -19.88 -5.52 -18.97
C ALA A 48 -18.99 -4.68 -18.03
N GLU A 49 -19.39 -3.45 -17.73
CA GLU A 49 -18.71 -2.60 -16.75
C GLU A 49 -18.82 -3.18 -15.33
N THR A 50 -19.98 -3.70 -14.97
CA THR A 50 -20.24 -4.39 -13.69
C THR A 50 -19.33 -5.61 -13.54
N ASP A 51 -19.23 -6.43 -14.59
CA ASP A 51 -18.38 -7.62 -14.61
C ASP A 51 -16.89 -7.26 -14.57
N ASN A 52 -16.48 -6.14 -15.19
CA ASN A 52 -15.11 -5.63 -15.07
C ASN A 52 -14.77 -5.24 -13.62
N VAL A 53 -15.68 -4.56 -12.91
CA VAL A 53 -15.47 -4.19 -11.51
C VAL A 53 -15.36 -5.45 -10.65
N ARG A 54 -16.30 -6.41 -10.79
CA ARG A 54 -16.25 -7.70 -10.09
C ARG A 54 -14.94 -8.43 -10.33
N THR A 55 -14.49 -8.49 -11.60
CA THR A 55 -13.24 -9.15 -11.99
C THR A 55 -12.02 -8.47 -11.37
N ASN A 56 -11.97 -7.14 -11.38
CA ASN A 56 -10.89 -6.38 -10.76
C ASN A 56 -10.80 -6.62 -9.25
N VAL A 57 -11.95 -6.62 -8.56
CA VAL A 57 -11.99 -6.92 -7.11
C VAL A 57 -11.57 -8.37 -6.85
N MET A 58 -12.03 -9.32 -7.66
CA MET A 58 -11.59 -10.72 -7.60
C MET A 58 -10.08 -10.83 -7.73
N TRP A 59 -9.44 -10.15 -8.70
CA TRP A 59 -7.98 -10.17 -8.85
C TRP A 59 -7.25 -9.60 -7.63
N VAL A 60 -7.72 -8.48 -7.08
CA VAL A 60 -7.11 -7.88 -5.88
C VAL A 60 -7.12 -8.86 -4.71
N VAL A 61 -8.26 -9.51 -4.46
CA VAL A 61 -8.39 -10.47 -3.37
C VAL A 61 -7.61 -11.76 -3.65
N ALA A 62 -7.66 -12.27 -4.89
CA ALA A 62 -6.90 -13.43 -5.32
C ALA A 62 -5.39 -13.22 -5.17
N GLN A 63 -4.87 -12.01 -5.42
CA GLN A 63 -3.46 -11.69 -5.17
C GLN A 63 -3.09 -11.89 -3.70
N VAL A 64 -3.93 -11.42 -2.78
CA VAL A 64 -3.70 -11.54 -1.33
C VAL A 64 -3.76 -12.99 -0.89
N LEU A 65 -4.81 -13.70 -1.28
CA LEU A 65 -5.03 -15.08 -0.87
C LEU A 65 -3.96 -16.00 -1.46
N GLY A 66 -3.65 -15.85 -2.74
CA GLY A 66 -2.67 -16.70 -3.41
C GLY A 66 -1.22 -16.40 -3.04
N HIS A 67 -0.91 -15.19 -2.56
CA HIS A 67 0.38 -14.93 -1.91
C HIS A 67 0.48 -15.63 -0.54
N ALA A 68 -0.61 -15.60 0.25
CA ALA A 68 -0.65 -16.21 1.57
C ALA A 68 -0.72 -17.74 1.55
N ASP A 69 -1.30 -18.33 0.49
CA ASP A 69 -1.48 -19.76 0.32
C ASP A 69 -0.94 -20.23 -1.05
N PRO A 70 0.24 -20.89 -1.09
CA PRO A 70 0.82 -21.42 -2.33
C PRO A 70 -0.04 -22.46 -3.06
N ASN A 71 -1.05 -23.04 -2.38
CA ASN A 71 -1.96 -24.02 -2.96
C ASN A 71 -3.27 -23.41 -3.49
N PHE A 72 -3.39 -22.08 -3.47
CA PHE A 72 -4.58 -21.38 -3.91
C PHE A 72 -4.88 -21.60 -5.40
N ASP A 73 -6.11 -22.06 -5.70
CA ASP A 73 -6.58 -22.23 -7.06
C ASP A 73 -7.37 -20.99 -7.51
N VAL A 74 -6.70 -20.12 -8.29
CA VAL A 74 -7.30 -18.88 -8.80
C VAL A 74 -8.53 -19.11 -9.67
N PHE A 75 -8.58 -20.20 -10.44
CA PHE A 75 -9.72 -20.46 -11.31
C PHE A 75 -10.93 -20.90 -10.50
N GLU A 76 -10.73 -21.78 -9.51
CA GLU A 76 -11.79 -22.16 -8.58
C GLU A 76 -12.30 -20.94 -7.82
N PHE A 77 -11.41 -20.07 -7.34
CA PHE A 77 -11.82 -18.82 -6.68
C PHE A 77 -12.60 -17.87 -7.60
N ALA A 78 -12.16 -17.70 -8.85
CA ALA A 78 -12.84 -16.84 -9.83
C ALA A 78 -14.25 -17.33 -10.16
N GLU A 79 -14.44 -18.65 -10.30
CA GLU A 79 -15.78 -19.25 -10.51
C GLU A 79 -16.70 -18.98 -9.32
N TRP A 80 -16.18 -19.13 -8.09
CA TRP A 80 -16.94 -18.84 -6.88
C TRP A 80 -17.27 -17.35 -6.71
N CYS A 81 -16.40 -16.47 -7.22
CA CYS A 81 -16.68 -15.03 -7.29
C CYS A 81 -17.73 -14.66 -8.34
N GLY A 82 -18.19 -15.60 -9.19
CA GLY A 82 -19.11 -15.30 -10.29
C GLY A 82 -18.43 -14.63 -11.49
N VAL A 83 -17.12 -14.83 -11.68
CA VAL A 83 -16.36 -14.35 -12.84
C VAL A 83 -16.31 -15.44 -13.91
N ASP A 84 -16.56 -15.09 -15.18
CA ASP A 84 -16.48 -16.05 -16.27
C ASP A 84 -15.03 -16.46 -16.54
N THR A 85 -14.71 -17.72 -16.24
CA THR A 85 -13.38 -18.29 -16.44
C THR A 85 -13.17 -18.83 -17.85
N ARG A 86 -14.14 -18.68 -18.76
CA ARG A 86 -14.06 -19.22 -20.13
C ARG A 86 -13.45 -18.24 -21.11
N THR A 87 -12.87 -18.80 -22.17
CA THR A 87 -12.39 -18.04 -23.32
C THR A 87 -13.56 -17.57 -24.18
N SER A 88 -13.34 -16.61 -25.09
CA SER A 88 -14.34 -16.22 -26.09
C SER A 88 -14.82 -17.38 -26.97
N ALA A 89 -13.99 -18.43 -27.13
CA ALA A 89 -14.33 -19.67 -27.81
C ALA A 89 -15.00 -20.71 -26.90
N GLY A 90 -15.37 -20.36 -25.66
CA GLY A 90 -16.06 -21.21 -24.69
C GLY A 90 -15.19 -22.25 -23.99
N ARG A 91 -13.88 -22.29 -24.27
CA ARG A 91 -12.94 -23.21 -23.58
C ARG A 91 -12.77 -22.80 -22.13
N ALA A 92 -12.68 -23.78 -21.22
CA ALA A 92 -12.37 -23.55 -19.82
C ALA A 92 -10.98 -22.92 -19.63
N ARG A 93 -10.81 -22.19 -18.52
CA ARG A 93 -9.53 -21.58 -18.08
C ARG A 93 -8.95 -20.59 -19.09
N SER A 94 -9.61 -19.45 -19.19
CA SER A 94 -9.18 -18.31 -19.97
C SER A 94 -7.93 -17.67 -19.39
N GLY A 95 -6.98 -17.30 -20.26
CA GLY A 95 -5.72 -16.68 -19.87
C GLY A 95 -5.88 -15.30 -19.22
N HIS A 96 -7.05 -14.65 -19.35
CA HIS A 96 -7.27 -13.35 -18.70
C HIS A 96 -7.30 -13.47 -17.16
N ILE A 97 -7.74 -14.60 -16.60
CA ILE A 97 -7.79 -14.83 -15.16
C ILE A 97 -6.39 -14.70 -14.53
N PRO A 98 -5.36 -15.44 -14.98
CA PRO A 98 -4.00 -15.24 -14.46
C PRO A 98 -3.36 -13.93 -14.95
N ALA A 99 -3.75 -13.37 -16.10
CA ALA A 99 -3.13 -12.14 -16.62
C ALA A 99 -3.40 -10.89 -15.76
N GLY A 100 -4.45 -10.89 -14.95
CA GLY A 100 -4.70 -9.81 -13.98
C GLY A 100 -3.93 -9.94 -12.66
N LEU A 101 -3.19 -11.03 -12.47
CA LEU A 101 -2.39 -11.28 -11.28
C LEU A 101 -0.91 -10.98 -11.52
N ARG A 102 -0.24 -10.56 -10.45
CA ARG A 102 1.20 -10.34 -10.43
C ARG A 102 1.91 -11.59 -9.95
N HIS A 103 2.94 -11.97 -10.70
CA HIS A 103 3.79 -13.10 -10.39
C HIS A 103 5.20 -12.61 -10.06
N ASP A 104 5.82 -13.26 -9.08
CA ASP A 104 7.23 -13.12 -8.79
C ASP A 104 8.05 -13.74 -9.93
N LEU A 105 8.99 -12.98 -10.49
CA LEU A 105 9.74 -13.39 -11.68
C LEU A 105 10.73 -14.52 -11.41
N GLU A 106 11.18 -14.68 -10.17
CA GLU A 106 12.18 -15.69 -9.80
C GLU A 106 11.52 -17.04 -9.46
N THR A 107 10.41 -16.99 -8.72
CA THR A 107 9.73 -18.17 -8.17
C THR A 107 8.52 -18.59 -8.98
N GLY A 108 7.95 -17.69 -9.78
CA GLY A 108 6.67 -17.89 -10.49
C GLY A 108 5.43 -17.86 -9.59
N ALA A 109 5.61 -17.72 -8.27
CA ALA A 109 4.53 -17.63 -7.29
C ALA A 109 3.78 -16.29 -7.42
N LEU A 110 2.62 -16.17 -6.77
CA LEU A 110 1.91 -14.90 -6.72
C LEU A 110 2.69 -13.90 -5.86
N ALA A 111 2.95 -12.73 -6.44
CA ALA A 111 3.73 -11.66 -5.83
C ALA A 111 3.05 -11.10 -4.57
N ARG A 112 3.82 -10.41 -3.73
CA ARG A 112 3.31 -9.78 -2.51
C ARG A 112 2.19 -8.75 -2.85
N PRO A 113 1.10 -8.69 -2.08
CA PRO A 113 0.06 -7.68 -2.27
C PRO A 113 0.58 -6.27 -2.01
N GLY A 114 0.07 -5.30 -2.75
CA GLY A 114 0.52 -3.90 -2.64
C GLY A 114 1.90 -3.61 -3.23
N ASP A 115 2.60 -4.63 -3.74
CA ASP A 115 3.91 -4.46 -4.37
C ASP A 115 3.75 -3.80 -5.76
N PRO A 116 4.31 -2.60 -6.00
CA PRO A 116 4.18 -1.90 -7.28
C PRO A 116 5.27 -2.28 -8.31
N GLU A 117 6.09 -3.31 -8.05
CA GLU A 117 7.53 -3.38 -8.34
C GLU A 117 8.30 -2.41 -7.42
N VAL A 118 8.86 -2.98 -6.34
CA VAL A 118 9.74 -2.33 -5.34
C VAL A 118 9.04 -1.37 -4.37
N TRP A 119 8.19 -1.91 -3.49
CA TRP A 119 8.10 -1.42 -2.10
C TRP A 119 8.50 -2.54 -1.16
N ASP A 120 9.80 -2.82 -1.16
CA ASP A 120 10.40 -3.67 -0.16
C ASP A 120 10.53 -2.84 1.14
N GLU A 121 9.62 -3.08 2.09
CA GLU A 121 9.66 -2.49 3.44
C GLU A 121 10.95 -2.86 4.18
N ASP A 122 11.64 -3.94 3.76
CA ASP A 122 12.91 -4.43 4.29
C ASP A 122 14.10 -4.17 3.33
N ALA A 123 13.87 -3.67 2.11
CA ALA A 123 14.94 -3.13 1.30
C ALA A 123 15.42 -1.91 2.07
N PRO A 124 16.74 -1.71 2.22
CA PRO A 124 17.22 -0.38 2.55
C PRO A 124 16.68 0.53 1.46
N ALA A 125 15.69 1.37 1.79
CA ALA A 125 15.21 2.42 0.91
C ALA A 125 16.47 3.02 0.30
N ALA A 126 16.65 2.87 -1.03
CA ALA A 126 17.79 3.49 -1.70
C ALA A 126 17.73 4.95 -1.23
N PRO A 127 18.71 5.40 -0.42
CA PRO A 127 18.52 6.54 0.43
C PRO A 127 18.09 7.67 -0.48
N SER A 128 16.83 8.12 -0.37
CA SER A 128 16.34 9.28 -1.13
C SER A 128 17.42 10.33 -0.94
N PRO A 129 18.16 10.72 -1.99
CA PRO A 129 19.52 11.25 -1.84
C PRO A 129 19.48 12.33 -0.79
N VAL A 130 19.93 11.96 0.40
CA VAL A 130 19.72 12.80 1.55
C VAL A 130 20.73 13.89 1.35
N ASP A 131 20.26 15.08 1.03
CA ASP A 131 21.08 16.22 0.68
C ASP A 131 22.24 16.35 1.70
N THR A 132 23.46 16.09 1.24
CA THR A 132 24.68 16.06 2.06
C THR A 132 25.42 17.39 2.02
N ARG A 133 24.79 18.45 1.49
CA ARG A 133 25.39 19.77 1.53
C ARG A 133 25.75 20.14 2.98
N PRO A 134 26.83 20.91 3.21
CA PRO A 134 27.32 21.21 4.56
C PRO A 134 26.28 21.86 5.49
N ASP A 135 25.26 22.51 4.95
CA ASP A 135 24.15 23.10 5.69
C ASP A 135 23.03 22.11 6.04
N GLN A 136 23.12 20.86 5.58
CA GLN A 136 22.15 19.79 5.72
C GLN A 136 22.66 18.60 6.56
N VAL A 137 23.93 18.62 6.97
CA VAL A 137 24.47 17.66 7.95
C VAL A 137 24.18 18.12 9.39
N GLY A 138 24.05 17.17 10.31
CA GLY A 138 23.95 17.46 11.74
C GLY A 138 25.20 18.18 12.22
N THR A 139 25.11 19.07 13.21
CA THR A 139 26.31 19.66 13.84
C THR A 139 27.11 18.58 14.58
N ALA A 140 28.41 18.83 14.85
CA ALA A 140 29.24 17.89 15.62
C ALA A 140 28.57 17.48 16.95
N ALA A 141 27.99 18.45 17.66
CA ALA A 141 27.24 18.20 18.89
C ALA A 141 25.98 17.35 18.68
N GLN A 142 25.27 17.51 17.55
CA GLN A 142 24.08 16.70 17.26
C GLN A 142 24.45 15.26 16.87
N ARG A 143 25.60 15.05 16.23
CA ARG A 143 26.09 13.73 15.83
C ARG A 143 26.73 12.95 16.99
N ALA A 144 27.32 13.66 17.95
CA ALA A 144 27.99 13.08 19.13
C ALA A 144 27.04 12.64 20.26
N ARG A 145 25.73 12.90 20.13
CA ARG A 145 24.73 12.42 21.10
C ARG A 145 24.59 10.90 21.06
N THR A 146 24.07 10.34 22.14
CA THR A 146 23.72 8.92 22.21
C THR A 146 22.64 8.58 21.19
N TRP A 147 22.94 7.62 20.31
CA TRP A 147 21.99 7.05 19.38
C TRP A 147 21.35 5.80 20.00
N PRO A 148 20.13 5.42 19.58
CA PRO A 148 19.57 4.11 19.90
C PRO A 148 20.55 2.99 19.56
N ALA A 149 20.60 1.98 20.42
CA ALA A 149 21.49 0.84 20.24
C ALA A 149 21.15 0.04 18.98
N ASP A 150 19.87 -0.09 18.66
CA ASP A 150 19.39 -0.71 17.43
C ASP A 150 19.49 0.27 16.24
N PRO A 151 20.34 0.01 15.23
CA PRO A 151 20.46 0.85 14.04
C PRO A 151 19.21 0.81 13.15
N ASN A 152 18.30 -0.14 13.34
CA ASN A 152 17.04 -0.24 12.61
C ASN A 152 15.90 0.51 13.30
N THR A 153 16.18 1.21 14.40
CA THR A 153 15.16 1.99 15.11
C THR A 153 14.50 2.99 14.15
N PRO A 154 13.17 2.93 13.96
CA PRO A 154 12.48 3.81 13.01
C PRO A 154 12.56 5.28 13.39
N GLY A 155 12.66 6.14 12.37
CA GLY A 155 12.51 7.58 12.46
C GLY A 155 12.30 8.19 11.09
N PHE A 156 12.32 9.51 11.01
CA PHE A 156 12.23 10.21 9.74
C PHE A 156 13.13 11.45 9.72
N VAL A 157 13.47 11.84 8.50
CA VAL A 157 14.13 13.11 8.18
C VAL A 157 13.27 13.84 7.15
N THR A 158 13.49 15.13 6.96
CA THR A 158 13.11 15.79 5.70
C THR A 158 14.35 15.97 4.85
N ALA A 159 14.17 16.16 3.53
CA ALA A 159 15.29 16.35 2.60
C ALA A 159 16.29 17.43 3.08
N ARG A 160 15.80 18.46 3.78
CA ARG A 160 16.60 19.56 4.34
C ARG A 160 16.69 19.59 5.87
N SER A 161 16.39 18.49 6.54
CA SER A 161 16.58 18.41 7.99
C SER A 161 18.01 18.01 8.31
N ARG A 162 18.57 18.63 9.34
CA ARG A 162 19.85 18.22 9.94
C ARG A 162 19.70 17.06 10.92
N ASN A 163 18.48 16.80 11.40
CA ASN A 163 18.23 15.84 12.48
C ASN A 163 17.19 14.78 12.08
N ILE A 164 17.39 13.56 12.57
CA ILE A 164 16.35 12.51 12.60
C ILE A 164 15.40 12.73 13.78
N HIS A 165 14.11 12.54 13.51
CA HIS A 165 13.00 12.64 14.46
C HIS A 165 12.27 11.29 14.58
N ARG A 166 11.66 11.03 15.73
CA ARG A 166 10.90 9.79 15.98
C ARG A 166 9.43 9.88 15.56
N SER A 167 8.83 11.05 15.69
CA SER A 167 7.40 11.29 15.37
C SER A 167 7.20 12.70 14.78
N LEU A 168 6.20 12.82 13.90
CA LEU A 168 5.77 14.08 13.29
C LEU A 168 5.23 15.08 14.33
N ASP A 169 4.94 14.62 15.54
CA ASP A 169 4.50 15.47 16.66
C ASP A 169 5.67 16.04 17.48
N CYS A 170 6.92 15.75 17.10
CA CYS A 170 8.08 16.29 17.79
C CYS A 170 8.05 17.83 17.81
N VAL A 171 8.05 18.44 19.00
CA VAL A 171 7.99 19.90 19.16
C VAL A 171 9.04 20.65 18.33
N LYS A 172 10.26 20.09 18.21
CA LYS A 172 11.33 20.70 17.42
C LYS A 172 11.09 20.59 15.92
N TYR A 173 10.49 19.49 15.46
CA TYR A 173 10.11 19.32 14.06
C TYR A 173 8.96 20.27 13.70
N THR A 174 7.87 20.24 14.47
CA THR A 174 6.70 21.10 14.27
C THR A 174 7.07 22.57 14.29
N HIS A 175 7.92 22.99 15.23
CA HIS A 175 8.45 24.35 15.28
C HIS A 175 9.26 24.70 14.02
N SER A 176 10.12 23.79 13.54
CA SER A 176 10.92 24.01 12.32
C SER A 176 10.04 24.13 11.07
N VAL A 177 9.01 23.28 10.95
CA VAL A 177 8.01 23.34 9.88
C VAL A 177 7.24 24.66 9.93
N HIS A 178 6.79 25.07 11.12
CA HIS A 178 6.11 26.34 11.31
C HIS A 178 6.99 27.52 10.87
N VAL A 179 8.23 27.60 11.35
CA VAL A 179 9.18 28.66 10.97
C VAL A 179 9.46 28.66 9.46
N ALA A 180 9.57 27.49 8.83
CA ALA A 180 9.74 27.39 7.38
C ALA A 180 8.54 27.98 6.62
N ARG A 181 7.31 27.63 7.02
CA ARG A 181 6.08 28.16 6.43
C ARG A 181 5.96 29.67 6.61
N THR A 182 6.19 30.19 7.81
CA THR A 182 6.15 31.63 8.10
C THR A 182 7.17 32.43 7.29
N ARG A 183 8.28 31.79 6.90
CA ARG A 183 9.33 32.39 6.06
C ARG A 183 9.14 32.13 4.56
N GLY A 184 7.99 31.57 4.14
CA GLY A 184 7.71 31.25 2.73
C GLY A 184 8.63 30.17 2.14
N ARG A 185 9.25 29.32 2.97
CA ARG A 185 10.14 28.26 2.51
C ARG A 185 9.36 26.98 2.22
N THR A 186 9.76 26.25 1.19
CA THR A 186 9.22 24.92 0.88
C THR A 186 9.47 23.96 2.03
N VAL A 187 8.40 23.33 2.52
CA VAL A 187 8.45 22.22 3.47
C VAL A 187 8.48 20.93 2.67
N HIS A 188 9.58 20.19 2.77
CA HIS A 188 9.72 18.90 2.11
C HIS A 188 8.94 17.83 2.90
N PRO A 189 8.33 16.84 2.22
CA PRO A 189 7.67 15.74 2.89
C PRO A 189 8.67 14.95 3.76
N PRO A 190 8.18 14.35 4.87
CA PRO A 190 9.01 13.46 5.67
C PRO A 190 9.35 12.19 4.87
N VAL A 191 10.60 11.74 5.01
CA VAL A 191 11.10 10.48 4.47
C VAL A 191 11.44 9.59 5.66
N TRP A 192 10.71 8.49 5.79
CA TRP A 192 10.95 7.49 6.83
C TRP A 192 12.27 6.75 6.57
N THR A 193 13.00 6.49 7.63
CA THR A 193 14.36 5.92 7.60
C THR A 193 14.70 5.28 8.94
N THR A 194 15.91 4.77 9.08
CA THR A 194 16.43 4.20 10.32
C THR A 194 17.51 5.08 10.94
N THR A 195 17.76 4.91 12.24
CA THR A 195 18.86 5.61 12.93
C THR A 195 20.22 5.33 12.32
N GLY A 196 20.47 4.10 11.86
CA GLY A 196 21.68 3.69 11.16
C GLY A 196 21.85 4.41 9.82
N ALA A 197 20.80 4.42 9.00
CA ALA A 197 20.82 5.10 7.70
C ALA A 197 20.99 6.63 7.87
N ALA A 198 20.31 7.25 8.83
CA ALA A 198 20.47 8.68 9.11
C ALA A 198 21.87 9.02 9.61
N ARG A 199 22.47 8.17 10.46
CA ARG A 199 23.86 8.32 10.92
C ARG A 199 24.85 8.20 9.77
N GLY A 200 24.66 7.24 8.86
CA GLY A 200 25.45 7.09 7.64
C GLY A 200 25.39 8.34 6.75
N ASN A 201 24.22 8.98 6.68
CA ASN A 201 24.00 10.25 5.98
C ASN A 201 24.43 11.50 6.79
N GLN A 202 25.23 11.33 7.83
CA GLN A 202 25.77 12.40 8.68
C GLN A 202 24.70 13.31 9.31
N LYS A 203 23.48 12.79 9.52
CA LYS A 203 22.45 13.50 10.27
C LYS A 203 22.77 13.47 11.76
N GLY A 204 22.29 14.49 12.46
CA GLY A 204 22.26 14.54 13.90
C GLY A 204 21.02 13.86 14.46
N ILE A 205 20.99 13.64 15.77
CA ILE A 205 19.81 13.09 16.44
C ILE A 205 19.05 14.20 17.20
N CYS A 206 17.73 14.26 17.02
CA CYS A 206 16.90 15.25 17.70
C CYS A 206 16.92 15.03 19.22
N SER A 207 17.41 16.00 19.99
CA SER A 207 17.48 15.89 21.45
C SER A 207 16.14 15.84 22.17
N HIS A 208 15.01 15.98 21.48
CA HIS A 208 13.69 15.87 22.08
C HIS A 208 13.06 14.50 21.80
N CYS A 209 13.42 13.87 20.69
CA CYS A 209 12.90 12.54 20.35
C CYS A 209 13.66 11.41 21.05
N TRP A 210 14.90 11.68 21.47
CA TRP A 210 15.89 10.68 21.84
C TRP A 210 16.69 11.08 23.10
N SER A 211 16.07 11.90 23.96
CA SER A 211 16.53 12.20 25.31
C SER A 211 16.02 11.17 26.31
#